data_AF-A0A449IKV0-F1
#
_entry.id   AF-A0A449IKV0-F1
#
_cell.length_a   1.000
_cell.length_b   1.000
_cell.length_c   1.000
_cell.angle_alpha   90.00
_cell.angle_beta   90.00
_cell.angle_gamma   90.00
#
_symmetry.space_group_name_H-M   'P 1'
#
loop_
_entity.id
_entity.type
_entity.pdbx_description
1 polymer ?
#
loop_
_entity_poly.entity_id
_entity_poly.type
_entity_poly.pdbx_seq_one_letter_code
_entity_poly.pdbx_strand_id
1 'polypeptide(L)'
;MKIKSWQFRPHNIILFTYSIVFIFWAFPSFDYFRKGFDEPLSLLSIGGLGLGVAITTAWCLTYLFYNIGKNKAQSKNNQPMPIRQALSDKSYAIFIALTFIGLIAVFYSLAKSGGISFIVDSIQTGRANELKRAMYEDYSVGIISLRYSAIMCGVFLIARRLSGVKHLMLDSAALVFVLCTALLSSRLTVSASLFGGLYIYIYFKKEVQISTLRVALSTIFIFLIFSVLNWSRNYGFYEKLGLGFISGGFSEMLAYLGTPFQGAVFAISNLGTGFSIEQMHSATTIESSLTTNSAFLELTAENSWLGNLRTSLQLCENPRNT
;
A
#
# COMPACT_ATOMS: atom_id res chain seq x y z
N MET A 1 10.72 -18.44 17.76
CA MET A 1 9.26 -18.18 17.90
C MET A 1 8.50 -19.06 16.91
N LYS A 2 7.44 -19.77 17.34
CA LYS A 2 6.57 -20.52 16.42
C LYS A 2 5.45 -19.59 15.96
N ILE A 3 5.40 -19.29 14.66
CA ILE A 3 4.29 -18.56 14.07
C ILE A 3 3.28 -19.59 13.55
N LYS A 4 2.05 -19.47 14.02
CA LYS A 4 0.95 -20.35 13.62
C LYS A 4 0.08 -19.63 12.58
N SER A 5 -0.42 -20.37 11.60
CA SER A 5 -1.28 -19.83 10.53
C SER A 5 -2.53 -19.10 11.02
N TRP A 6 -3.04 -19.40 12.23
CA TRP A 6 -4.20 -18.69 12.79
C TRP A 6 -3.90 -17.22 13.10
N GLN A 7 -2.64 -16.86 13.38
CA GLN A 7 -2.21 -15.47 13.59
C GLN A 7 -2.28 -14.66 12.29
N PHE A 8 -2.24 -15.34 11.14
CA PHE A 8 -2.34 -14.77 9.80
C PHE A 8 -3.76 -14.92 9.22
N ARG A 9 -4.79 -15.07 10.05
CA ARG A 9 -6.17 -14.99 9.51
C ARG A 9 -6.47 -13.56 9.04
N PRO A 10 -7.28 -13.37 7.99
CA PRO A 10 -7.55 -12.04 7.43
C PRO A 10 -8.00 -11.00 8.45
N HIS A 11 -8.88 -11.36 9.39
CA HIS A 11 -9.33 -10.45 10.46
C HIS A 11 -8.19 -10.06 11.43
N ASN A 12 -7.27 -10.97 11.74
CA ASN A 12 -6.11 -10.65 12.58
C ASN A 12 -5.13 -9.71 11.88
N ILE A 13 -4.96 -9.87 10.56
CA ILE A 13 -4.11 -8.99 9.74
C ILE A 13 -4.66 -7.56 9.74
N ILE A 14 -5.98 -7.41 9.60
CA ILE A 14 -6.64 -6.10 9.69
C ILE A 14 -6.33 -5.45 11.03
N LEU A 15 -6.60 -6.14 12.14
CA LEU A 15 -6.41 -5.59 13.48
C LEU A 15 -4.94 -5.24 13.75
N PHE A 16 -4.01 -6.10 13.35
CA PHE A 16 -2.58 -5.86 13.47
C PHE A 16 -2.13 -4.63 12.66
N THR A 17 -2.59 -4.50 11.41
CA THR A 17 -2.23 -3.38 10.54
C THR A 17 -2.74 -2.07 11.10
N TYR A 18 -4.01 -2.00 11.53
CA TYR A 18 -4.57 -0.81 12.17
C TYR A 18 -3.89 -0.48 13.50
N SER A 19 -3.47 -1.49 14.25
CA SER A 19 -2.72 -1.28 15.50
C SER A 19 -1.35 -0.65 15.23
N ILE A 20 -0.62 -1.10 14.21
CA ILE A 20 0.65 -0.45 13.80
C ILE A 20 0.40 0.99 13.38
N VAL A 21 -0.56 1.22 12.49
CA VAL A 21 -0.91 2.56 12.00
C VAL A 21 -1.27 3.50 13.16
N PHE A 22 -2.08 3.01 14.12
CA PHE A 22 -2.43 3.75 15.33
C PHE A 22 -1.23 4.06 16.21
N ILE A 23 -0.33 3.08 16.44
CA ILE A 23 0.90 3.29 17.23
C ILE A 23 1.75 4.40 16.60
N PHE A 24 1.94 4.37 15.27
CA PHE A 24 2.75 5.37 14.58
C PHE A 24 2.09 6.76 14.57
N TRP A 25 0.76 6.83 14.51
CA TRP A 25 0.01 8.07 14.68
C TRP A 25 0.15 8.66 16.08
N ALA A 26 0.01 7.81 17.12
CA ALA A 26 0.08 8.20 18.53
C ALA A 26 1.51 8.48 19.03
N PHE A 27 2.53 7.91 18.38
CA PHE A 27 3.93 8.08 18.74
C PHE A 27 4.33 9.55 18.71
N PRO A 28 4.90 10.19 19.74
CA PRO A 28 5.21 11.62 19.73
C PRO A 28 6.30 12.03 18.71
N SER A 29 6.22 13.24 18.15
CA SER A 29 7.19 13.77 17.18
C SER A 29 8.52 14.19 17.83
N PHE A 30 8.54 14.42 19.14
CA PHE A 30 9.71 14.90 19.90
C PHE A 30 10.39 16.14 19.29
N ASP A 31 9.62 16.99 18.59
CA ASP A 31 10.06 18.21 17.88
C ASP A 31 11.19 18.02 16.85
N TYR A 32 11.59 16.78 16.59
CA TYR A 32 12.67 16.41 15.68
C TYR A 32 12.19 15.47 14.57
N PHE A 33 11.24 14.56 14.86
CA PHE A 33 10.72 13.63 13.86
C PHE A 33 9.57 14.25 13.08
N ARG A 34 9.68 14.19 11.75
CA ARG A 34 8.59 14.56 10.84
C ARG A 34 7.50 13.48 10.88
N LYS A 35 6.33 13.85 11.37
CA LYS A 35 5.12 13.01 11.40
C LYS A 35 4.24 13.10 10.15
N GLY A 36 4.53 14.05 9.28
CA GLY A 36 3.67 14.37 8.15
C GLY A 36 2.38 15.10 8.52
N PHE A 37 2.21 15.51 9.78
CA PHE A 37 1.21 16.44 10.31
C PHE A 37 1.73 17.07 11.61
N ASP A 38 1.26 18.27 11.92
CA ASP A 38 1.72 19.07 13.06
C ASP A 38 1.00 18.68 14.35
N GLU A 39 -0.34 18.64 14.33
CA GLU A 39 -1.15 18.33 15.51
C GLU A 39 -2.05 17.08 15.27
N PRO A 40 -2.00 16.06 16.15
CA PRO A 40 -2.89 14.91 16.03
C PRO A 40 -4.34 15.32 16.31
N LEU A 41 -5.27 14.86 15.46
CA LEU A 41 -6.71 15.04 15.73
C LEU A 41 -7.14 14.32 17.01
N SER A 42 -8.15 14.84 17.69
CA SER A 42 -8.64 14.20 18.91
C SER A 42 -9.22 12.81 18.63
N LEU A 43 -8.74 11.78 19.33
CA LEU A 43 -9.27 10.42 19.25
C LEU A 43 -10.73 10.34 19.73
N LEU A 44 -11.11 11.21 20.67
CA LEU A 44 -12.46 11.29 21.23
C LEU A 44 -13.41 12.15 20.39
N SER A 45 -12.97 12.62 19.23
CA SER A 45 -13.84 13.28 18.25
C SER A 45 -14.82 12.29 17.60
N ILE A 46 -15.86 12.81 16.94
CA ILE A 46 -16.79 12.03 16.12
C ILE A 46 -16.02 11.21 15.07
N GLY A 47 -14.99 11.80 14.44
CA GLY A 47 -14.12 11.12 13.49
C GLY A 47 -13.34 9.96 14.11
N GLY A 48 -12.75 10.16 15.29
CA GLY A 48 -11.96 9.13 15.98
C GLY A 48 -12.82 7.95 16.43
N LEU A 49 -13.99 8.23 17.02
CA LEU A 49 -14.97 7.20 17.39
C LEU A 49 -15.52 6.48 16.15
N GLY A 50 -15.88 7.23 15.11
CA GLY A 50 -16.36 6.67 13.85
C GLY A 50 -15.32 5.79 13.15
N LEU A 51 -14.03 6.14 13.24
CA LEU A 51 -12.94 5.29 12.75
C LEU A 51 -12.84 3.99 13.54
N GLY A 52 -13.00 4.04 14.87
CA GLY A 52 -13.06 2.85 15.72
C GLY A 52 -14.22 1.91 15.32
N VAL A 53 -15.40 2.48 15.05
CA VAL A 53 -16.56 1.72 14.57
C VAL A 53 -16.29 1.12 13.19
N ALA A 54 -15.71 1.88 12.26
CA ALA A 54 -15.37 1.41 10.92
C ALA A 54 -14.38 0.25 10.94
N ILE A 55 -13.30 0.36 11.73
CA ILE A 55 -12.29 -0.71 11.90
C ILE A 55 -12.94 -1.97 12.50
N THR A 56 -13.75 -1.79 13.55
CA THR A 56 -14.46 -2.90 14.20
C THR A 56 -15.42 -3.59 13.22
N THR A 57 -16.14 -2.81 12.41
CA THR A 57 -17.06 -3.32 11.38
C THR A 57 -16.30 -4.10 10.32
N ALA A 58 -15.20 -3.55 9.80
CA ALA A 58 -14.34 -4.23 8.83
C ALA A 58 -13.78 -5.55 9.39
N TRP A 59 -13.36 -5.56 10.66
CA TRP A 59 -12.91 -6.75 11.36
C TRP A 59 -14.03 -7.80 11.48
N CYS A 60 -15.21 -7.41 11.94
CA CYS A 60 -16.39 -8.28 12.08
C CYS A 60 -16.82 -8.89 10.75
N LEU A 61 -16.92 -8.08 9.68
CA LEU A 61 -17.27 -8.54 8.34
C LEU A 61 -16.24 -9.53 7.82
N THR A 62 -14.96 -9.22 7.98
CA THR A 62 -13.87 -10.11 7.54
C THR A 62 -13.87 -11.42 8.31
N TYR A 63 -14.16 -11.38 9.61
CA TYR A 63 -14.32 -12.57 10.44
C TYR A 63 -15.52 -13.42 9.97
N LEU A 64 -16.67 -12.79 9.74
CA LEU A 64 -17.89 -13.46 9.29
C LEU A 64 -17.70 -14.10 7.91
N PHE A 65 -17.22 -13.36 6.91
CA PHE A 65 -16.98 -13.89 5.57
C PHE A 65 -15.91 -14.99 5.55
N TYR A 66 -14.85 -14.85 6.35
CA TYR A 66 -13.85 -15.90 6.49
C TYR A 66 -14.45 -17.20 7.02
N ASN A 67 -15.30 -17.13 8.05
CA ASN A 67 -15.93 -18.31 8.64
C ASN A 67 -16.98 -18.95 7.72
N ILE A 68 -17.80 -18.14 7.04
CA ILE A 68 -18.75 -18.63 6.02
C ILE A 68 -17.99 -19.34 4.90
N GLY A 69 -16.92 -18.72 4.39
CA GLY A 69 -16.08 -19.27 3.33
C GLY A 69 -15.37 -20.56 3.75
N LYS A 70 -14.82 -20.60 4.97
CA LYS A 70 -14.18 -21.78 5.54
C LYS A 70 -15.14 -22.97 5.64
N ASN A 71 -16.36 -22.74 6.14
CA ASN A 71 -17.35 -23.80 6.31
C ASN A 71 -17.78 -24.39 4.95
N LYS A 72 -17.89 -23.56 3.91
CA LYS A 72 -18.17 -24.03 2.54
C LYS A 72 -16.97 -24.74 1.90
N ALA A 73 -15.75 -24.27 2.14
CA ALA A 73 -14.52 -24.85 1.58
C ALA A 73 -14.17 -26.20 2.22
N GLN A 74 -14.38 -26.36 3.53
CA GLN A 74 -14.15 -27.64 4.22
C GLN A 74 -15.17 -28.73 3.82
N SER A 75 -16.30 -28.35 3.22
CA SER A 75 -17.33 -29.28 2.73
C SER A 75 -16.97 -29.95 1.39
N LYS A 76 -15.97 -29.46 0.64
CA LYS A 76 -15.53 -30.04 -0.64
C LYS A 76 -14.03 -30.40 -0.58
N ASN A 77 -13.75 -31.68 -0.33
CA ASN A 77 -12.43 -32.33 -0.40
C ASN A 77 -11.29 -31.69 0.42
N ASN A 78 -11.03 -32.31 1.58
CA ASN A 78 -10.02 -31.95 2.58
C ASN A 78 -8.53 -32.12 2.17
N GLN A 79 -8.20 -32.15 0.88
CA GLN A 79 -6.80 -32.16 0.47
C GLN A 79 -6.32 -30.72 0.25
N PRO A 80 -5.40 -30.20 1.10
CA PRO A 80 -4.82 -28.89 0.85
C PRO A 80 -4.11 -28.92 -0.49
N MET A 81 -4.55 -28.07 -1.43
CA MET A 81 -3.90 -27.92 -2.72
C MET A 81 -2.41 -27.67 -2.49
N PRO A 82 -1.50 -28.45 -3.08
CA PRO A 82 -0.08 -28.24 -2.91
C PRO A 82 0.31 -26.84 -3.41
N ILE A 83 1.22 -26.16 -2.71
CA ILE A 83 1.73 -24.82 -3.05
C ILE A 83 2.06 -24.68 -4.54
N ARG A 84 2.61 -25.75 -5.12
CA ARG A 84 3.03 -25.81 -6.52
C ARG A 84 1.86 -25.69 -7.52
N GLN A 85 0.67 -26.17 -7.16
CA GLN A 85 -0.54 -25.99 -7.96
C GLN A 85 -1.12 -24.59 -7.80
N ALA A 86 -1.12 -24.05 -6.58
CA ALA A 86 -1.60 -22.69 -6.32
C ALA A 86 -0.69 -21.61 -6.95
N LEU A 87 0.62 -21.86 -7.01
CA LEU A 87 1.64 -20.98 -7.60
C LEU A 87 2.05 -21.45 -9.01
N SER A 88 1.06 -21.72 -9.87
CA SER A 88 1.31 -22.23 -11.23
C SER A 88 2.14 -21.24 -12.07
N ASP A 89 2.99 -21.78 -12.96
CA ASP A 89 3.78 -20.98 -13.91
C ASP A 89 2.88 -20.14 -14.82
N LYS A 90 1.69 -20.65 -15.17
CA LYS A 90 0.71 -19.95 -16.00
C LYS A 90 0.17 -18.70 -15.31
N SER A 91 -0.27 -18.82 -14.06
CA SER A 91 -0.74 -17.67 -13.27
C SER A 91 0.36 -16.63 -13.10
N TYR A 92 1.60 -17.08 -12.86
CA TYR A 92 2.75 -16.20 -12.73
C TYR A 92 3.07 -15.45 -14.03
N ALA A 93 3.04 -16.15 -15.17
CA ALA A 93 3.27 -15.56 -16.49
C ALA A 93 2.18 -14.53 -16.87
N ILE A 94 0.92 -14.77 -16.51
CA ILE A 94 -0.17 -13.80 -16.72
C ILE A 94 0.13 -12.49 -15.99
N PHE A 95 0.53 -12.54 -14.72
CA PHE A 95 0.86 -11.31 -13.98
C PHE A 95 2.09 -10.60 -14.56
N ILE A 96 3.09 -11.34 -15.03
CA ILE A 96 4.25 -10.78 -15.72
C ILE A 96 3.80 -10.07 -17.00
N ALA A 97 2.94 -10.68 -17.82
CA ALA A 97 2.42 -10.08 -19.05
C ALA A 97 1.60 -8.81 -18.78
N LEU A 98 0.69 -8.85 -17.80
CA LEU A 98 -0.09 -7.68 -17.39
C LEU A 98 0.80 -6.53 -16.90
N THR A 99 1.82 -6.87 -16.11
CA THR A 99 2.79 -5.88 -15.61
C THR A 99 3.60 -5.28 -16.75
N PHE A 100 4.02 -6.09 -17.72
CA PHE A 100 4.76 -5.63 -18.89
C PHE A 100 3.94 -4.65 -19.73
N ILE A 101 2.67 -4.96 -20.00
CA ILE A 101 1.73 -4.06 -20.70
C ILE A 101 1.60 -2.74 -19.94
N GLY A 102 1.41 -2.79 -18.62
CA GLY A 102 1.32 -1.61 -17.78
C GLY A 102 2.59 -0.75 -17.80
N LEU A 103 3.77 -1.38 -17.74
CA LEU A 103 5.05 -0.68 -17.83
C LEU A 103 5.26 -0.02 -19.20
N ILE A 104 4.90 -0.69 -20.30
CA ILE A 104 4.95 -0.08 -21.65
C ILE A 104 4.07 1.17 -21.70
N ALA A 105 2.84 1.10 -21.18
CA ALA A 105 1.94 2.24 -21.16
C ALA A 105 2.51 3.41 -20.35
N VAL A 106 3.16 3.12 -19.21
CA VAL A 106 3.87 4.13 -18.42
C VAL A 106 5.01 4.76 -19.21
N PHE A 107 5.89 3.95 -19.81
CA PHE A 107 7.02 4.46 -20.58
C PHE A 107 6.56 5.30 -21.77
N TYR A 108 5.50 4.88 -22.46
CA TYR A 108 4.90 5.65 -23.55
C TYR A 108 4.36 7.00 -23.06
N SER A 109 3.62 7.01 -21.94
CA SER A 109 3.10 8.24 -21.34
C SER A 109 4.23 9.20 -20.95
N LEU A 110 5.29 8.71 -20.30
CA LEU A 110 6.44 9.52 -19.92
C LEU A 110 7.22 10.04 -21.13
N ALA A 111 7.39 9.21 -22.15
CA ALA A 111 8.05 9.61 -23.40
C ALA A 111 7.28 10.72 -24.13
N LYS A 112 5.95 10.73 -24.04
CA LYS A 112 5.11 11.80 -24.59
C LYS A 112 5.30 13.14 -23.86
N SER A 113 5.49 13.10 -22.54
CA SER A 113 5.60 14.32 -21.72
C SER A 113 6.96 15.04 -21.84
N GLY A 114 8.06 14.30 -22.03
CA GLY A 114 9.40 14.91 -22.07
C GLY A 114 10.48 14.10 -22.78
N GLY A 115 10.11 13.03 -23.50
CA GLY A 115 11.06 12.12 -24.14
C GLY A 115 11.81 11.21 -23.16
N ILE A 116 12.73 10.40 -23.68
CA ILE A 116 13.54 9.46 -22.89
C ILE A 116 14.55 10.20 -22.00
N SER A 117 15.05 11.35 -22.46
CA SER A 117 15.98 12.20 -21.69
C SER A 117 15.36 12.65 -20.37
N PHE A 118 14.10 13.08 -20.36
CA PHE A 118 13.39 13.45 -19.13
C PHE A 118 13.35 12.32 -18.08
N ILE A 119 13.23 11.06 -18.52
CA ILE A 119 13.23 9.90 -17.62
C ILE A 119 14.61 9.73 -16.99
N VAL A 120 15.66 9.76 -17.80
CA VAL A 120 17.05 9.59 -17.34
C VAL A 120 17.45 10.74 -16.42
N ASP A 121 17.18 11.98 -16.82
CA ASP A 121 17.52 13.18 -16.07
C ASP A 121 16.78 13.23 -14.73
N SER A 122 15.50 12.86 -14.69
CA SER A 122 14.73 12.82 -13.45
C SER A 122 15.25 11.77 -12.46
N ILE A 123 15.78 10.64 -12.96
CA ILE A 123 16.41 9.61 -12.13
C ILE A 123 17.77 10.10 -11.62
N GLN A 124 18.61 10.64 -12.50
CA GLN A 124 19.96 11.09 -12.17
C GLN A 124 19.97 12.30 -11.22
N THR A 125 19.01 13.21 -11.37
CA THR A 125 18.89 14.42 -10.53
C THR A 125 18.07 14.21 -9.25
N GLY A 126 17.58 12.99 -8.99
CA GLY A 126 16.78 12.67 -7.81
C GLY A 126 15.35 13.25 -7.84
N ARG A 127 14.91 13.80 -8.98
CA ARG A 127 13.60 14.42 -9.20
C ARG A 127 12.51 13.41 -9.60
N ALA A 128 12.56 12.18 -9.08
CA ALA A 128 11.59 11.13 -9.42
C ALA A 128 10.11 11.50 -9.09
N ASN A 129 9.87 12.53 -8.27
CA ASN A 129 8.52 13.06 -8.06
C ASN A 129 7.95 13.77 -9.30
N GLU A 130 8.80 14.29 -10.20
CA GLU A 130 8.38 14.87 -11.48
C GLU A 130 7.87 13.79 -12.43
N LEU A 131 8.53 12.62 -12.46
CA LEU A 131 8.02 11.43 -13.15
C LEU A 131 6.65 11.01 -12.63
N LYS A 132 6.46 11.09 -11.31
CA LYS A 132 5.14 10.88 -10.72
C LYS A 132 4.16 11.90 -11.30
N ARG A 133 4.40 13.21 -11.17
CA ARG A 133 3.46 14.25 -11.67
C ARG A 133 3.10 14.07 -13.14
N ALA A 134 4.09 13.81 -14.01
CA ALA A 134 3.86 13.57 -15.43
C ALA A 134 2.95 12.35 -15.74
N MET A 135 2.90 11.36 -14.84
CA MET A 135 1.97 10.23 -14.95
C MET A 135 0.59 10.50 -14.32
N TYR A 136 0.49 11.51 -13.46
CA TYR A 136 -0.69 11.75 -12.61
C TYR A 136 -1.53 12.97 -13.03
N GLU A 137 -1.01 13.88 -13.86
CA GLU A 137 -1.75 15.07 -14.34
C GLU A 137 -3.04 14.73 -15.11
N ASP A 138 -3.11 13.57 -15.78
CA ASP A 138 -4.33 13.05 -16.46
C ASP A 138 -4.63 11.58 -16.07
N TYR A 139 -4.39 11.22 -14.81
CA TYR A 139 -4.55 9.82 -14.39
C TYR A 139 -6.01 9.38 -14.34
N SER A 140 -6.39 8.53 -15.29
CA SER A 140 -7.59 7.70 -15.21
C SER A 140 -7.22 6.27 -14.87
N VAL A 141 -8.05 5.59 -14.07
CA VAL A 141 -7.91 4.15 -13.82
C VAL A 141 -7.98 3.42 -15.16
N GLY A 142 -6.89 2.76 -15.55
CA GLY A 142 -6.75 2.22 -16.91
C GLY A 142 -5.49 1.38 -17.10
N ILE A 143 -4.96 1.36 -18.33
CA ILE A 143 -3.81 0.51 -18.71
C ILE A 143 -2.57 0.84 -17.88
N ILE A 144 -2.35 2.11 -17.53
CA ILE A 144 -1.23 2.56 -16.68
C ILE A 144 -1.28 1.88 -15.30
N SER A 145 -2.47 1.65 -14.76
CA SER A 145 -2.68 1.00 -13.45
C SER A 145 -2.27 -0.48 -13.46
N LEU A 146 -2.19 -1.13 -14.62
CA LEU A 146 -1.74 -2.52 -14.73
C LEU A 146 -0.31 -2.73 -14.22
N ARG A 147 0.51 -1.67 -14.14
CA ARG A 147 1.85 -1.70 -13.53
C ARG A 147 1.82 -2.22 -12.09
N TYR A 148 0.71 -2.04 -11.37
CA TYR A 148 0.54 -2.53 -10.00
C TYR A 148 0.39 -4.06 -9.93
N SER A 149 0.15 -4.75 -11.05
CA SER A 149 0.28 -6.21 -11.15
C SER A 149 1.70 -6.70 -10.81
N ALA A 150 2.70 -5.81 -10.82
CA ALA A 150 4.04 -6.07 -10.31
C ALA A 150 4.01 -6.55 -8.86
N ILE A 151 3.04 -6.07 -8.06
CA ILE A 151 2.86 -6.52 -6.67
C ILE A 151 2.70 -8.03 -6.64
N MET A 152 1.80 -8.57 -7.47
CA MET A 152 1.55 -10.00 -7.58
C MET A 152 2.78 -10.75 -8.11
N CYS A 153 3.52 -10.17 -9.05
CA CYS A 153 4.79 -10.76 -9.51
C CYS A 153 5.77 -10.96 -8.34
N GLY A 154 5.94 -9.96 -7.49
CA GLY A 154 6.79 -10.05 -6.31
C GLY A 154 6.26 -11.02 -5.25
N VAL A 155 4.93 -11.08 -5.06
CA VAL A 155 4.28 -12.07 -4.18
C VAL A 155 4.62 -13.50 -4.64
N PHE A 156 4.48 -13.78 -5.93
CA PHE A 156 4.81 -15.09 -6.51
C PHE A 156 6.29 -15.41 -6.39
N LEU A 157 7.17 -14.45 -6.72
CA LEU A 157 8.63 -14.59 -6.59
C LEU A 157 9.02 -15.05 -5.18
N ILE A 158 8.57 -14.32 -4.16
CA ILE A 158 8.94 -14.58 -2.76
C ILE A 158 8.34 -15.91 -2.30
N ALA A 159 7.05 -16.14 -2.55
CA ALA A 159 6.39 -17.38 -2.13
C ALA A 159 7.05 -18.61 -2.77
N ARG A 160 7.34 -18.58 -4.08
CA ARG A 160 7.99 -19.69 -4.80
C ARG A 160 9.40 -19.95 -4.31
N ARG A 161 10.21 -18.90 -4.13
CA ARG A 161 11.59 -19.02 -3.63
C ARG A 161 11.65 -19.63 -2.23
N LEU A 162 10.81 -19.15 -1.32
CA LEU A 162 10.72 -19.68 0.04
C LEU A 162 10.22 -21.13 0.07
N SER A 163 9.38 -21.52 -0.89
CA SER A 163 8.90 -22.88 -1.08
C SER A 163 9.82 -23.78 -1.92
N GLY A 164 10.98 -23.27 -2.35
CA GLY A 164 11.97 -24.05 -3.11
C GLY A 164 11.65 -24.24 -4.61
N VAL A 165 10.58 -23.64 -5.13
CA VAL A 165 10.25 -23.65 -6.55
C VAL A 165 11.06 -22.56 -7.26
N LYS A 166 11.90 -22.95 -8.22
CA LYS A 166 12.81 -22.04 -8.91
C LYS A 166 12.48 -21.98 -10.40
N HIS A 167 12.34 -20.78 -10.96
CA HIS A 167 12.25 -20.60 -12.40
C HIS A 167 12.98 -19.31 -12.78
N LEU A 168 14.26 -19.42 -13.12
CA LEU A 168 15.17 -18.27 -13.22
C LEU A 168 14.64 -17.15 -14.12
N MET A 169 14.08 -17.47 -15.28
CA MET A 169 13.57 -16.45 -16.21
C MET A 169 12.39 -15.65 -15.63
N LEU A 170 11.33 -16.33 -15.17
CA LEU A 170 10.17 -15.67 -14.55
C LEU A 170 10.58 -14.92 -13.28
N ASP A 171 11.45 -15.51 -12.46
CA ASP A 171 11.94 -14.90 -11.23
C ASP A 171 12.72 -13.60 -11.51
N SER A 172 13.56 -13.60 -12.54
CA SER A 172 14.34 -12.43 -12.94
C SER A 172 13.44 -11.35 -13.53
N ALA A 173 12.50 -11.72 -14.41
CA ALA A 173 11.53 -10.78 -14.98
C ALA A 173 10.67 -10.13 -13.90
N ALA A 174 10.16 -10.92 -12.95
CA ALA A 174 9.39 -10.41 -11.82
C ALA A 174 10.21 -9.45 -10.95
N LEU A 175 11.47 -9.79 -10.65
CA LEU A 175 12.36 -8.90 -9.89
C LEU A 175 12.57 -7.57 -10.61
N VAL A 176 12.90 -7.61 -11.90
CA VAL A 176 13.08 -6.40 -12.72
C VAL A 176 11.82 -5.56 -12.73
N PHE A 177 10.65 -6.16 -12.95
CA PHE A 177 9.38 -5.42 -12.98
C PHE A 177 8.99 -4.83 -11.63
N VAL A 178 9.21 -5.55 -10.52
CA VAL A 178 9.00 -5.00 -9.17
C VAL A 178 9.90 -3.79 -8.94
N LEU A 179 11.18 -3.87 -9.31
CA LEU A 179 12.12 -2.76 -9.16
C LEU A 179 11.74 -1.57 -10.05
N CYS A 180 11.41 -1.79 -11.32
CA CYS A 180 10.97 -0.73 -12.24
C CYS A 180 9.70 -0.04 -11.71
N THR A 181 8.68 -0.79 -11.29
CA THR A 181 7.45 -0.22 -10.72
C THR A 181 7.72 0.52 -9.40
N ALA A 182 8.62 0.02 -8.57
CA ALA A 182 9.00 0.66 -7.31
C ALA A 182 9.70 2.00 -7.54
N LEU A 183 10.55 2.10 -8.57
CA LEU A 183 11.21 3.35 -8.97
C LEU A 183 10.22 4.39 -9.50
N LEU A 184 9.25 3.96 -10.33
CA LEU A 184 8.32 4.86 -11.01
C LEU A 184 7.14 5.31 -10.15
N SER A 185 6.58 4.42 -9.33
CA SER A 185 5.27 4.63 -8.73
C SER A 185 5.32 4.79 -7.21
N SER A 186 5.77 3.77 -6.48
CA SER A 186 5.85 3.82 -5.02
C SER A 186 6.66 2.68 -4.43
N ARG A 187 7.48 3.03 -3.43
CA ARG A 187 8.19 2.12 -2.52
C ARG A 187 7.25 1.09 -1.86
N LEU A 188 5.96 1.41 -1.77
CA LEU A 188 4.90 0.55 -1.25
C LEU A 188 4.75 -0.76 -2.05
N THR A 189 5.05 -0.76 -3.36
CA THR A 189 5.00 -1.96 -4.21
C THR A 189 5.92 -3.06 -3.68
N VAL A 190 7.14 -2.70 -3.26
CA VAL A 190 8.11 -3.66 -2.71
C VAL A 190 7.61 -4.23 -1.38
N SER A 191 7.13 -3.38 -0.48
CA SER A 191 6.56 -3.81 0.80
C SER A 191 5.36 -4.72 0.62
N ALA A 192 4.42 -4.36 -0.27
CA ALA A 192 3.23 -5.15 -0.56
C ALA A 192 3.58 -6.53 -1.13
N SER A 193 4.53 -6.61 -2.07
CA SER A 193 5.05 -7.87 -2.58
C SER A 193 5.68 -8.73 -1.48
N LEU A 194 6.49 -8.12 -0.61
CA LEU A 194 7.15 -8.80 0.50
C LEU A 194 6.15 -9.44 1.46
N PHE A 195 5.22 -8.64 1.99
CA PHE A 195 4.24 -9.12 2.96
C PHE A 195 3.26 -10.10 2.33
N GLY A 196 2.82 -9.87 1.09
CA GLY A 196 1.94 -10.81 0.39
C GLY A 196 2.62 -12.15 0.11
N GLY A 197 3.89 -12.15 -0.30
CA GLY A 197 4.66 -13.38 -0.52
C GLY A 197 4.88 -14.17 0.77
N LEU A 198 5.24 -13.49 1.86
CA LEU A 198 5.37 -14.09 3.19
C LEU A 198 4.04 -14.67 3.69
N TYR A 199 2.94 -13.93 3.50
CA TYR A 199 1.60 -14.38 3.85
C TYR A 199 1.24 -15.71 3.15
N ILE A 200 1.41 -15.77 1.83
CA ILE A 200 1.14 -16.99 1.06
C ILE A 200 2.02 -18.14 1.56
N TYR A 201 3.31 -17.89 1.78
CA TYR A 201 4.23 -18.91 2.27
C TYR A 201 3.80 -19.50 3.62
N ILE A 202 3.48 -18.64 4.59
CA ILE A 202 3.04 -19.05 5.94
C ILE A 202 1.71 -19.78 5.87
N TYR A 203 0.77 -19.27 5.07
CA TYR A 203 -0.56 -19.86 4.89
C TYR A 203 -0.48 -21.32 4.49
N PHE A 204 0.36 -21.64 3.50
CA PHE A 204 0.50 -23.01 3.01
C PHE A 204 1.40 -23.89 3.88
N LYS A 205 2.46 -23.34 4.49
CA LYS A 205 3.37 -24.13 5.34
C LYS A 205 2.75 -24.48 6.72
N LYS A 206 1.65 -23.80 7.10
CA LYS A 206 0.87 -23.93 8.36
C LYS A 206 1.62 -23.54 9.63
N GLU A 207 2.87 -23.97 9.78
CA GLU A 207 3.76 -23.58 10.87
C GLU A 207 5.15 -23.23 10.35
N VAL A 208 5.65 -22.07 10.74
CA VAL A 208 7.01 -21.65 10.42
C VAL A 208 7.74 -21.35 11.72
N GLN A 209 8.87 -22.05 11.93
CA GLN A 209 9.80 -21.68 12.99
C GLN A 209 10.65 -20.54 12.48
N ILE A 210 10.48 -19.37 13.11
CA ILE A 210 11.30 -18.21 12.80
C ILE A 210 12.13 -17.87 14.03
N SER A 211 13.43 -17.70 13.82
CA SER A 211 14.32 -17.15 14.82
C SER A 211 14.02 -15.66 14.96
N THR A 212 13.77 -15.19 16.19
CA THR A 212 13.52 -13.78 16.49
C THR A 212 14.66 -12.90 15.98
N LEU A 213 15.91 -13.40 16.08
CA LEU A 213 17.08 -12.73 15.53
C LEU A 213 17.01 -12.57 14.01
N ARG A 214 16.56 -13.59 13.27
CA ARG A 214 16.40 -13.49 11.81
C ARG A 214 15.32 -12.49 11.41
N VAL A 215 14.22 -12.43 12.18
CA VAL A 215 13.18 -11.41 11.95
C VAL A 215 13.77 -10.02 12.18
N ALA A 216 14.43 -9.81 13.32
CA ALA A 216 15.04 -8.52 13.66
C ALA A 216 16.05 -8.09 12.59
N LEU A 217 16.97 -8.97 12.19
CA LEU A 217 17.96 -8.69 11.13
C LEU A 217 17.29 -8.40 9.79
N SER A 218 16.23 -9.14 9.43
CA SER A 218 15.49 -8.89 8.18
C SER A 218 14.78 -7.54 8.22
N THR A 219 14.15 -7.20 9.34
CA THR A 219 13.50 -5.90 9.54
C THR A 219 14.50 -4.75 9.48
N ILE A 220 15.66 -4.89 10.12
CA ILE A 220 16.75 -3.90 10.05
C ILE A 220 17.24 -3.76 8.61
N PHE A 221 17.47 -4.86 7.91
CA PHE A 221 17.92 -4.84 6.52
C PHE A 221 16.92 -4.15 5.59
N ILE A 222 15.63 -4.47 5.72
CA ILE A 222 14.55 -3.81 4.97
C ILE A 222 14.49 -2.32 5.30
N PHE A 223 14.58 -1.96 6.59
CA PHE A 223 14.62 -0.57 7.05
C PHE A 223 15.79 0.20 6.43
N LEU A 224 16.99 -0.41 6.38
CA LEU A 224 18.17 0.20 5.77
C LEU A 224 17.97 0.41 4.27
N ILE A 225 17.42 -0.57 3.54
CA ILE A 225 17.09 -0.41 2.11
C ILE A 225 16.14 0.78 1.92
N PHE A 226 15.05 0.85 2.69
CA PHE A 226 14.11 1.97 2.59
C PHE A 226 14.77 3.30 2.98
N SER A 227 15.64 3.30 4.00
CA SER A 227 16.37 4.50 4.41
C SER A 227 17.32 4.99 3.33
N VAL A 228 18.03 4.09 2.63
CA VAL A 228 18.87 4.44 1.46
C VAL A 228 18.01 5.04 0.34
N LEU A 229 16.90 4.39 -0.02
CA LEU A 229 16.00 4.87 -1.06
C LEU A 229 15.33 6.21 -0.70
N ASN A 230 15.09 6.46 0.59
CA ASN A 230 14.54 7.71 1.10
C ASN A 230 15.60 8.81 1.05
N TRP A 231 16.76 8.54 1.64
CA TRP A 231 17.88 9.47 1.71
C TRP A 231 18.35 9.91 0.33
N SER A 232 18.53 8.96 -0.59
CA SER A 232 18.95 9.26 -1.96
C SER A 232 18.00 10.21 -2.69
N ARG A 233 16.70 10.23 -2.33
CA ARG A 233 15.70 11.08 -3.01
C ARG A 233 15.47 12.41 -2.31
N ASN A 234 15.62 12.44 -0.98
CA ASN A 234 15.18 13.54 -0.13
C ASN A 234 16.31 14.13 0.73
N TYR A 235 17.58 13.88 0.39
CA TYR A 235 18.75 14.31 1.18
C TYR A 235 18.68 15.81 1.55
N GLY A 236 18.51 16.70 0.57
CA GLY A 236 18.45 18.15 0.83
C GLY A 236 17.20 18.60 1.59
N PHE A 237 16.16 17.77 1.69
CA PHE A 237 15.01 18.03 2.56
C PHE A 237 15.32 17.64 4.01
N TYR A 238 15.98 16.50 4.23
CA TYR A 238 16.38 16.05 5.57
C TYR A 238 17.47 16.93 6.17
N GLU A 239 18.43 17.39 5.36
CA GLU A 239 19.47 18.31 5.80
C GLU A 239 18.88 19.62 6.36
N LYS A 240 17.87 20.18 5.67
CA LYS A 240 17.15 21.37 6.14
C LYS A 240 16.40 21.16 7.46
N LEU A 241 16.00 19.92 7.75
CA LEU A 241 15.34 19.53 9.01
C LEU A 241 16.35 19.09 10.09
N GLY A 242 17.67 19.11 9.82
CA GLY A 242 18.68 18.60 10.74
C GLY A 242 18.61 17.08 10.97
N LEU A 243 17.96 16.35 10.05
CA LEU A 243 17.77 14.91 10.14
C LEU A 243 18.96 14.16 9.55
N GLY A 244 19.56 13.26 10.34
CA GLY A 244 20.56 12.29 9.86
C GLY A 244 19.92 11.12 9.12
N PHE A 245 20.73 10.22 8.57
CA PHE A 245 20.27 9.08 7.75
C PHE A 245 19.21 8.22 8.44
N ILE A 246 19.46 7.82 9.68
CA ILE A 246 18.56 6.95 10.45
C ILE A 246 17.30 7.69 10.87
N SER A 247 17.43 8.94 11.34
CA SER A 247 16.28 9.73 11.79
C SER A 247 15.40 10.19 10.62
N GLY A 248 15.96 10.46 9.45
CA GLY A 248 15.21 10.69 8.21
C GLY A 248 14.44 9.44 7.77
N GLY A 249 15.06 8.26 7.84
CA GLY A 249 14.40 6.98 7.57
C GLY A 249 13.22 6.70 8.50
N PHE A 250 13.41 6.91 9.81
CA PHE A 250 12.36 6.74 10.81
C PHE A 250 11.24 7.79 10.68
N SER A 251 11.59 9.05 10.42
CA SER A 251 10.62 10.13 10.18
C SER A 251 9.73 9.81 8.98
N GLU A 252 10.27 9.27 7.88
CA GLU A 252 9.43 8.85 6.77
C GLU A 252 8.48 7.73 7.12
N MET A 253 8.90 6.75 7.94
CA MET A 253 8.00 5.70 8.40
C MET A 253 6.87 6.28 9.27
N LEU A 254 7.19 7.22 10.16
CA LEU A 254 6.21 7.97 10.95
C LEU A 254 5.21 8.71 10.06
N ALA A 255 5.69 9.44 9.07
CA ALA A 255 4.83 10.13 8.11
C ALA A 255 3.93 9.16 7.33
N TYR A 256 4.51 8.13 6.70
CA TYR A 256 3.74 7.21 5.85
C TYR A 256 2.74 6.34 6.61
N LEU A 257 3.01 6.00 7.88
CA LEU A 257 2.11 5.18 8.69
C LEU A 257 1.12 6.02 9.52
N GLY A 258 1.52 7.20 10.01
CA GLY A 258 0.68 8.05 10.83
C GLY A 258 -0.31 8.90 10.02
N THR A 259 0.11 9.46 8.90
CA THR A 259 -0.72 10.35 8.06
C THR A 259 -2.03 9.69 7.58
N PRO A 260 -2.07 8.41 7.15
CA PRO A 260 -3.33 7.77 6.76
C PRO A 260 -4.36 7.70 7.89
N PHE A 261 -3.93 7.52 9.15
CA PHE A 261 -4.84 7.52 10.30
C PHE A 261 -5.45 8.90 10.51
N GLN A 262 -4.61 9.95 10.49
CA GLN A 262 -5.03 11.34 10.59
C GLN A 262 -6.06 11.71 9.50
N GLY A 263 -5.77 11.33 8.25
CA GLY A 263 -6.68 11.55 7.12
C GLY A 263 -8.00 10.80 7.26
N ALA A 264 -7.98 9.57 7.79
CA ALA A 264 -9.19 8.79 8.02
C ALA A 264 -10.10 9.41 9.11
N VAL A 265 -9.52 9.90 10.21
CA VAL A 265 -10.27 10.61 11.26
C VAL A 265 -10.96 11.85 10.68
N PHE A 266 -10.25 12.63 9.87
CA PHE A 266 -10.81 13.80 9.22
C PHE A 266 -11.91 13.47 8.21
N ALA A 267 -11.68 12.49 7.34
CA ALA A 267 -12.67 12.09 6.34
C ALA A 267 -13.98 11.64 7.00
N ILE A 268 -13.89 10.86 8.09
CA ILE A 268 -15.06 10.39 8.84
C ILE A 268 -15.80 11.56 9.51
N SER A 269 -15.07 12.55 10.03
CA SER A 269 -15.66 13.75 10.64
C SER A 269 -16.47 14.59 9.65
N ASN A 270 -16.19 14.48 8.35
CA ASN A 270 -16.77 15.31 7.29
C ASN A 270 -17.57 14.50 6.24
N LEU A 271 -17.97 13.27 6.55
CA LEU A 271 -18.68 12.37 5.63
C LEU A 271 -19.98 12.96 5.03
N GLY A 272 -20.62 13.88 5.74
CA GLY A 272 -21.93 14.45 5.37
C GLY A 272 -21.89 15.80 4.66
N THR A 273 -20.78 16.53 4.75
CA THR A 273 -20.70 17.93 4.28
C THR A 273 -19.82 18.12 3.06
N GLY A 274 -18.99 17.12 2.72
CA GLY A 274 -17.89 17.30 1.77
C GLY A 274 -16.83 18.26 2.33
N PHE A 275 -15.68 18.32 1.67
CA PHE A 275 -14.60 19.24 2.03
C PHE A 275 -13.70 19.51 0.82
N SER A 276 -13.12 20.70 0.74
CA SER A 276 -12.04 20.96 -0.23
C SER A 276 -10.70 20.39 0.26
N ILE A 277 -9.78 20.14 -0.67
CA ILE A 277 -8.42 19.69 -0.35
C ILE A 277 -7.70 20.72 0.54
N GLU A 278 -7.94 22.01 0.33
CA GLU A 278 -7.40 23.11 1.15
C GLU A 278 -7.95 23.07 2.58
N GLN A 279 -9.25 22.84 2.74
CA GLN A 279 -9.87 22.66 4.06
C GLN A 279 -9.27 21.47 4.80
N MET A 280 -9.07 20.34 4.12
CA MET A 280 -8.39 19.19 4.69
C MET A 280 -6.96 19.54 5.12
N HIS A 281 -6.16 20.21 4.28
CA HIS A 281 -4.79 20.58 4.63
C HIS A 281 -4.74 21.49 5.86
N SER A 282 -5.63 22.47 5.94
CA SER A 282 -5.71 23.37 7.09
C SER A 282 -6.12 22.66 8.38
N ALA A 283 -7.06 21.72 8.32
CA ALA A 283 -7.62 21.05 9.50
C ALA A 283 -6.81 19.83 9.96
N THR A 284 -6.18 19.11 9.03
CA THR A 284 -5.39 17.91 9.34
C THR A 284 -3.93 18.21 9.56
N THR A 285 -3.46 19.38 9.11
CA THR A 285 -2.04 19.78 9.02
C THR A 285 -1.18 18.81 8.22
N ILE A 286 -1.80 17.91 7.44
CA ILE A 286 -1.05 16.94 6.66
C ILE A 286 -0.29 17.67 5.56
N GLU A 287 0.98 17.33 5.36
CA GLU A 287 1.78 17.90 4.28
C GLU A 287 1.20 17.55 2.89
N SER A 288 1.14 18.54 1.99
CA SER A 288 0.66 18.38 0.60
C SER A 288 1.43 17.34 -0.21
N SER A 289 2.67 17.06 0.16
CA SER A 289 3.49 16.02 -0.48
C SER A 289 3.05 14.59 -0.13
N LEU A 290 2.26 14.41 0.93
CA LEU A 290 1.82 13.11 1.46
C LEU A 290 0.37 12.76 1.11
N THR A 291 -0.45 13.73 0.71
CA THR A 291 -1.91 13.55 0.50
C THR A 291 -2.31 13.11 -0.90
N THR A 292 -1.38 13.00 -1.83
CA THR A 292 -1.68 12.82 -3.27
C THR A 292 -2.14 11.41 -3.69
N ASN A 293 -2.57 10.51 -2.79
CA ASN A 293 -2.71 9.08 -3.12
C ASN A 293 -3.82 8.32 -2.36
N SER A 294 -4.83 8.99 -1.81
CA SER A 294 -6.01 8.27 -1.30
C SER A 294 -7.19 8.50 -2.25
N ALA A 295 -7.50 7.52 -3.09
CA ALA A 295 -8.70 7.55 -3.93
C ALA A 295 -9.98 7.76 -3.09
N PHE A 296 -9.98 7.31 -1.82
CA PHE A 296 -11.08 7.58 -0.89
C PHE A 296 -11.17 9.05 -0.48
N LEU A 297 -10.04 9.75 -0.41
CA LEU A 297 -9.97 11.16 -0.05
C LEU A 297 -10.42 12.05 -1.20
N GLU A 298 -10.01 11.75 -2.44
CA GLU A 298 -10.56 12.40 -3.64
C GLU A 298 -12.06 12.13 -3.79
N LEU A 299 -12.51 10.88 -3.59
CA LEU A 299 -13.94 10.53 -3.61
C LEU A 299 -14.78 11.23 -2.53
N THR A 300 -14.23 11.46 -1.34
CA THR A 300 -14.93 12.19 -0.26
C THR A 300 -14.86 13.71 -0.42
N ALA A 301 -13.78 14.24 -1.00
CA ALA A 301 -13.64 15.64 -1.32
C ALA A 301 -14.56 16.07 -2.47
N GLU A 302 -14.65 15.27 -3.53
CA GLU A 302 -15.46 15.60 -4.72
C GLU A 302 -16.96 15.36 -4.50
N ASN A 303 -17.35 14.32 -3.77
CA ASN A 303 -18.73 13.85 -3.78
C ASN A 303 -19.10 13.23 -2.44
N SER A 304 -19.39 14.06 -1.41
CA SER A 304 -19.89 13.65 -0.07
C SER A 304 -20.43 12.21 -0.07
N TRP A 305 -19.88 11.32 0.74
CA TRP A 305 -20.10 9.86 0.59
C TRP A 305 -21.60 9.47 0.48
N LEU A 306 -22.48 10.24 1.14
CA LEU A 306 -23.93 10.12 1.05
C LEU A 306 -24.51 10.55 -0.31
N GLY A 307 -23.95 11.58 -0.93
CA GLY A 307 -24.24 11.98 -2.31
C GLY A 307 -23.97 10.86 -3.29
N ASN A 308 -22.81 10.19 -3.19
CA ASN A 308 -22.48 9.04 -4.06
C ASN A 308 -23.37 7.83 -3.82
N LEU A 309 -23.71 7.51 -2.56
CA LEU A 309 -24.72 6.47 -2.27
C LEU A 309 -26.07 6.82 -2.87
N ARG A 310 -26.47 8.10 -2.81
CA ARG A 310 -27.73 8.59 -3.40
C ARG A 310 -27.71 8.54 -4.91
N THR A 311 -26.61 8.92 -5.57
CA THR A 311 -26.45 8.82 -7.03
C THR A 311 -26.37 7.36 -7.48
N SER A 312 -25.69 6.49 -6.73
CA SER A 312 -25.62 5.05 -7.00
C SER A 312 -26.97 4.36 -6.81
N LEU A 313 -27.75 4.77 -5.81
CA LEU A 313 -29.12 4.30 -5.59
C LEU A 313 -30.07 4.83 -6.66
N GLN A 314 -29.93 6.10 -7.09
CA GLN A 314 -30.71 6.68 -8.19
C GLN A 314 -30.40 6.03 -9.55
N LEU A 315 -29.15 5.65 -9.80
CA LEU A 315 -28.76 4.89 -10.99
C LEU A 315 -29.31 3.44 -10.96
N CYS A 316 -29.46 2.86 -9.77
CA CYS A 316 -30.14 1.56 -9.60
C CYS A 316 -31.67 1.65 -9.71
N GLU A 317 -32.27 2.80 -9.36
CA GLU A 317 -33.73 3.02 -9.45
C GLU A 317 -34.21 3.38 -10.86
N ASN A 318 -33.33 3.72 -11.80
CA ASN A 318 -33.76 4.13 -13.15
C ASN A 318 -32.92 3.52 -14.29
N PRO A 319 -33.06 2.21 -14.59
CA PRO A 319 -32.35 1.56 -15.69
C PRO A 319 -32.93 1.88 -17.09
N ARG A 320 -33.74 2.95 -17.26
CA ARG A 320 -34.48 3.22 -18.51
C ARG A 320 -34.14 4.53 -19.22
N ASN A 321 -33.07 5.23 -18.85
CA ASN A 321 -32.60 6.41 -19.58
C ASN A 321 -31.12 6.32 -19.97
N THR A 322 -30.78 5.31 -20.79
CA THR A 322 -29.73 5.34 -21.82
C THR A 322 -30.09 4.35 -22.90
#